data_AF-A0A1B6EM78-F1
#
_entry.id   AF-A0A1B6EM78-F1
#
_cell.length_a   1.000
_cell.length_b   1.000
_cell.length_c   1.000
_cell.angle_alpha   90.00
_cell.angle_beta   90.00
_cell.angle_gamma   90.00
#
_symmetry.space_group_name_H-M   'P 1'
#
loop_
_entity.id
_entity.type
_entity.pdbx_description
1 polymer ?
#
loop_
_entity_poly.entity_id
_entity_poly.type
_entity_poly.pdbx_seq_one_letter_code
_entity_poly.pdbx_strand_id
1 'polypeptide(L)'
;WLVDAKPYNASIRLHVEEFATECGWDHLYVFDGDSVHSPLLAVFSGLMYKDAYAIRRIPEVVAHSGSALLHFYSDVAYNMTGFNISYRLNSCPSSKSAVNCSGHGVCLDGVCTCDAMYMGDACDLEICPNNCSYSNGVCNREAHRCDCDDKYKGEDCSQVA
;
A
#
# COMPACT_ATOMS: atom_id res chain seq x y z
N TRP A 1 -8.20 18.32 -6.06
CA TRP A 1 -9.00 18.15 -4.84
C TRP A 1 -8.16 18.49 -3.63
N LEU A 2 -8.70 19.26 -2.68
CA LEU A 2 -8.06 19.53 -1.39
C LEU A 2 -8.73 18.67 -0.33
N VAL A 3 -7.95 17.85 0.38
CA VAL A 3 -8.37 17.16 1.61
C VAL A 3 -7.87 17.98 2.78
N ASP A 4 -8.78 18.40 3.65
CA ASP A 4 -8.45 19.25 4.81
C ASP A 4 -8.97 18.60 6.10
N ALA A 5 -8.05 18.24 7.00
CA ALA A 5 -8.35 17.58 8.26
C ALA A 5 -8.53 18.61 9.38
N LYS A 6 -9.67 18.53 10.09
CA LYS A 6 -10.02 19.53 11.12
C LYS A 6 -9.19 19.50 12.42
N PRO A 7 -8.25 18.58 12.63
CA PRO A 7 -7.04 18.86 13.40
C PRO A 7 -5.85 19.10 12.46
N TYR A 8 -5.21 20.27 12.56
CA TYR A 8 -4.03 20.63 11.73
C TYR A 8 -2.81 19.73 11.92
N ASN A 9 -2.83 18.83 12.91
CA ASN A 9 -1.78 17.84 13.17
C ASN A 9 -2.19 16.41 12.79
N ALA A 10 -3.34 16.22 12.14
CA ALA A 10 -3.76 14.91 11.70
C ALA A 10 -2.94 14.45 10.50
N SER A 11 -2.55 13.17 10.48
CA SER A 11 -2.02 12.56 9.27
C SER A 11 -3.16 12.18 8.33
N ILE A 12 -2.97 12.39 7.03
CA ILE A 12 -3.89 11.96 5.98
C ILE A 12 -3.18 10.89 5.17
N ARG A 13 -3.64 9.65 5.31
CA ARG A 13 -3.12 8.50 4.57
C ARG A 13 -4.02 8.23 3.38
N LEU A 14 -3.44 8.24 2.17
CA LEU A 14 -4.14 7.93 0.93
C LEU A 14 -3.96 6.46 0.57
N HIS A 15 -5.04 5.82 0.14
CA HIS A 15 -5.05 4.48 -0.42
C HIS A 15 -5.54 4.54 -1.86
N VAL A 16 -4.69 4.08 -2.78
CA VAL A 16 -5.01 3.99 -4.21
C VAL A 16 -5.72 2.66 -4.45
N GLU A 17 -7.04 2.70 -4.64
CA GLU A 17 -7.88 1.52 -4.88
C GLU A 17 -7.86 1.12 -6.36
N GLU A 18 -7.89 2.11 -7.26
CA GLU A 18 -7.77 1.92 -8.70
C GLU A 18 -6.94 3.05 -9.29
N PHE A 19 -6.06 2.76 -10.25
CA PHE A 19 -5.32 3.79 -10.97
C PHE A 19 -4.93 3.32 -12.38
N ALA A 20 -5.49 4.01 -13.37
CA ALA A 20 -5.35 3.73 -14.79
C ALA A 20 -5.48 5.05 -15.57
N THR A 21 -4.33 5.65 -15.87
CA THR A 21 -4.19 6.92 -16.62
C THR A 21 -3.17 6.73 -17.74
N GLU A 22 -3.13 7.65 -18.72
CA GLU A 22 -2.13 7.55 -19.79
C GLU A 22 -0.71 7.63 -19.23
N CYS A 23 0.10 6.59 -19.52
CA CYS A 23 1.45 6.48 -19.03
C CYS A 23 2.35 7.55 -19.66
N GLY A 24 2.89 8.44 -18.84
CA GLY A 24 3.83 9.48 -19.27
C GLY A 24 3.19 10.80 -19.71
N TRP A 25 1.85 10.89 -19.75
CA TRP A 25 1.13 12.09 -20.21
C TRP A 25 0.10 12.59 -19.20
N ASP A 26 -0.61 11.66 -18.55
CA ASP A 26 -1.55 11.96 -17.47
C ASP A 26 -0.87 11.79 -16.12
N HIS A 27 -0.92 12.82 -15.27
CA HIS A 27 -0.21 12.85 -14.00
C HIS A 27 -1.13 13.27 -12.85
N LEU A 28 -1.12 12.49 -11.77
CA LEU A 28 -1.68 12.86 -10.48
C LEU A 28 -0.55 13.21 -9.50
N TYR A 29 -0.48 14.49 -9.12
CA TYR A 29 0.43 14.99 -8.11
C TYR A 29 -0.24 15.02 -6.74
N VAL A 30 0.48 14.65 -5.69
CA VAL A 30 0.02 14.74 -4.30
C VAL A 30 1.00 15.59 -3.49
N PHE A 31 0.49 16.62 -2.83
CA PHE A 31 1.27 17.54 -1.99
C PHE A 31 0.85 17.47 -0.52
N ASP A 32 1.81 17.64 0.39
CA ASP A 32 1.60 17.74 1.85
C ASP A 32 1.26 19.18 2.24
N GLY A 33 0.00 19.56 2.06
CA GLY A 33 -0.49 20.91 2.31
C GLY A 33 -1.64 21.29 1.39
N ASP A 34 -1.93 22.58 1.33
CA ASP A 34 -3.09 23.15 0.63
C ASP A 34 -2.77 23.75 -0.74
N SER A 35 -1.51 23.72 -1.17
CA SER A 35 -1.06 24.39 -2.39
C SER A 35 -0.05 23.55 -3.20
N VAL A 36 0.12 23.91 -4.47
CA VAL A 36 1.15 23.33 -5.35
C VAL A 36 2.58 23.74 -4.96
N HIS A 37 2.73 24.66 -4.00
CA HIS A 37 4.02 25.06 -3.44
C HIS A 37 4.39 24.26 -2.18
N SER A 38 3.45 23.49 -1.65
CA SER A 38 3.68 22.58 -0.54
C SER A 38 4.60 21.42 -0.95
N PRO A 39 5.22 20.68 -0.01
CA PRO A 39 6.09 19.54 -0.34
C PRO A 39 5.38 18.51 -1.22
N LEU A 40 6.02 18.11 -2.32
CA LEU A 40 5.51 17.05 -3.21
C LEU A 40 5.78 15.68 -2.59
N LEU A 41 4.72 14.90 -2.35
CA LEU A 41 4.81 13.56 -1.78
C LEU A 41 4.92 12.47 -2.85
N ALA A 42 4.11 12.58 -3.91
CA ALA A 42 4.04 11.55 -4.95
C ALA A 42 3.58 12.10 -6.29
N VAL A 43 3.96 11.41 -7.36
CA VAL A 43 3.45 11.60 -8.72
C VAL A 43 3.07 10.22 -9.28
N PHE A 44 1.82 10.06 -9.70
CA PHE A 44 1.32 8.82 -10.30
C PHE A 44 0.97 9.02 -11.77
N SER A 45 1.30 8.03 -12.60
CA SER A 45 0.95 7.95 -14.02
C SER A 45 0.95 6.48 -14.46
N GLY A 46 0.15 6.15 -15.47
CA GLY A 46 0.07 4.79 -16.01
C GLY A 46 -0.93 3.88 -15.29
N LEU A 47 -0.63 2.57 -15.29
CA LEU A 47 -1.50 1.51 -14.79
C LEU A 47 -0.91 0.86 -13.54
N MET A 48 -1.62 0.94 -12.41
CA MET A 48 -1.20 0.31 -11.15
C MET A 48 -2.16 -0.81 -10.75
N TYR A 49 -3.47 -0.55 -10.86
CA TYR A 49 -4.51 -1.50 -10.49
C TYR A 49 -5.65 -1.47 -11.51
N LYS A 50 -5.91 -2.61 -12.16
CA LYS A 50 -7.09 -2.85 -13.01
C LYS A 50 -7.34 -4.35 -13.16
N ASP A 51 -8.51 -4.81 -12.74
CA ASP A 51 -8.93 -6.21 -12.81
C ASP A 51 -7.90 -7.17 -12.17
N ALA A 52 -7.25 -8.02 -12.97
CA ALA A 52 -6.24 -8.99 -12.52
C ALA A 52 -4.81 -8.44 -12.48
N TYR A 53 -4.60 -7.18 -12.89
CA TYR A 53 -3.30 -6.54 -12.85
C TYR A 53 -3.19 -5.68 -11.59
N ALA A 54 -2.33 -6.12 -10.67
CA ALA A 54 -1.94 -5.35 -9.50
C ALA A 54 -0.41 -5.29 -9.45
N ILE A 55 0.14 -4.09 -9.33
CA ILE A 55 1.57 -3.97 -8.99
C ILE A 55 1.81 -4.46 -7.56
N ARG A 56 2.97 -5.08 -7.32
CA ARG A 56 3.26 -5.79 -6.05
C ARG A 56 3.20 -4.90 -4.82
N ARG A 57 3.56 -3.62 -4.93
CA ARG A 57 3.53 -2.64 -3.84
C ARG A 57 3.27 -1.24 -4.40
N ILE A 58 2.22 -0.60 -3.91
CA ILE A 58 1.95 0.81 -4.16
C ILE A 58 2.60 1.58 -3.01
N PRO A 59 3.49 2.55 -3.29
CA PRO A 59 4.04 3.41 -2.24
C PRO A 59 2.90 4.12 -1.53
N GLU A 60 2.90 3.99 -0.21
CA GLU A 60 1.91 4.63 0.62
C GLU A 60 2.18 6.13 0.69
N VAL A 61 1.12 6.94 0.54
CA VAL A 61 1.23 8.40 0.55
C VAL A 61 0.58 8.95 1.80
N VAL A 62 1.37 9.62 2.63
CA VAL A 62 0.91 10.19 3.89
C VAL A 62 1.30 11.66 3.94
N ALA A 63 0.28 12.52 4.06
CA ALA A 63 0.46 13.93 4.38
C ALA A 63 0.40 14.11 5.90
N HIS A 64 1.28 14.97 6.43
CA HIS A 64 1.43 15.22 7.86
C HIS A 64 1.10 16.65 8.26
N SER A 65 0.85 17.55 7.30
CA SER A 65 0.54 18.95 7.55
C SER A 65 -0.91 19.20 7.99
N GLY A 66 -1.75 18.16 8.08
CA GLY A 66 -3.20 18.29 8.26
C GLY A 66 -3.98 18.57 6.97
N SER A 67 -3.32 18.74 5.82
CA SER A 67 -3.98 18.92 4.53
C SER A 67 -3.24 18.18 3.42
N ALA A 68 -3.94 17.76 2.37
CA ALA A 68 -3.33 17.14 1.20
C ALA A 68 -3.99 17.66 -0.09
N LEU A 69 -3.18 18.20 -1.00
CA LEU A 69 -3.64 18.66 -2.30
C LEU A 69 -3.35 17.59 -3.36
N LEU A 70 -4.40 17.09 -3.99
CA LEU A 70 -4.35 16.21 -5.15
C LEU A 70 -4.59 17.04 -6.42
N HIS A 71 -3.61 17.10 -7.31
CA HIS A 71 -3.68 17.85 -8.57
C HIS A 71 -3.53 16.90 -9.75
N PHE A 72 -4.61 16.71 -10.50
CA PHE A 72 -4.62 15.87 -11.70
C PHE A 72 -4.50 16.75 -12.94
N TYR A 73 -3.58 16.36 -13.83
CA TYR A 73 -3.38 16.96 -15.14
C TYR A 73 -3.46 15.84 -16.20
N SER A 74 -4.17 16.12 -17.27
CA SER A 74 -4.31 15.23 -18.44
C SER A 74 -4.19 16.07 -19.70
N ASP A 75 -3.68 15.47 -20.77
CA ASP A 75 -3.61 16.12 -22.07
C ASP A 75 -4.94 15.95 -22.85
N VAL A 76 -4.90 15.95 -24.19
CA VAL A 76 -6.09 15.81 -25.04
C VAL A 76 -6.24 14.41 -25.66
N ALA A 77 -5.34 13.49 -25.31
CA ALA A 77 -5.24 12.16 -25.89
C ALA A 77 -5.64 11.07 -24.87
N TYR A 78 -5.99 9.89 -25.41
CA TYR A 78 -6.22 8.63 -24.68
C TYR A 78 -6.92 8.68 -23.31
N ASN A 79 -8.25 8.59 -23.33
CA ASN A 79 -9.02 8.43 -22.10
C ASN A 79 -8.93 7.01 -21.52
N MET A 80 -8.56 6.91 -20.23
CA MET A 80 -8.60 5.68 -19.44
C MET A 80 -9.66 5.74 -18.32
N THR A 81 -9.73 4.73 -17.43
CA THR A 81 -10.74 4.68 -16.35
C THR A 81 -10.48 5.67 -15.23
N GLY A 82 -9.27 6.27 -15.17
CA GLY A 82 -8.92 7.28 -14.18
C GLY A 82 -8.42 6.64 -12.88
N PHE A 83 -8.87 7.16 -11.74
CA PHE A 83 -8.42 6.68 -10.44
C PHE A 83 -9.53 6.71 -9.40
N ASN A 84 -9.43 5.79 -8.44
CA ASN A 84 -10.23 5.71 -7.24
C ASN A 84 -9.29 5.73 -6.03
N ILE A 85 -9.39 6.79 -5.21
CA ILE A 85 -8.51 6.99 -4.06
C ILE A 85 -9.38 7.23 -2.84
N SER A 86 -9.17 6.42 -1.82
CA SER A 86 -9.75 6.59 -0.50
C SER A 86 -8.71 7.22 0.44
N TYR A 87 -9.15 7.88 1.50
CA TYR A 87 -8.24 8.45 2.50
C TYR A 87 -8.74 8.19 3.90
N ARG A 88 -7.80 8.10 4.86
CA ARG A 88 -8.10 7.96 6.28
C ARG A 88 -7.22 8.85 7.11
N LEU A 89 -7.82 9.41 8.16
CA LEU A 89 -7.15 10.30 9.10
C LEU A 89 -6.54 9.46 10.22
N ASN A 90 -5.30 9.77 10.61
CA ASN A 90 -4.62 9.15 11.75
C ASN A 90 -4.65 7.61 11.74
N SER A 91 -4.63 7.01 10.55
CA SER A 91 -4.62 5.56 10.39
C SER A 91 -3.19 5.01 10.34
N CYS A 92 -3.06 3.74 10.68
CA CYS A 92 -1.84 2.99 10.46
C CYS A 92 -1.78 2.45 9.02
N PRO A 93 -0.59 2.00 8.55
CA PRO A 93 -0.47 1.34 7.26
C PRO A 93 -1.40 0.15 7.11
N SER A 94 -1.89 -0.07 5.89
CA SER A 94 -2.80 -1.17 5.59
C SER A 94 -2.82 -1.46 4.09
N SER A 95 -2.87 -2.75 3.75
CA SER A 95 -3.17 -3.20 2.38
C SER A 95 -4.64 -3.01 2.01
N LYS A 96 -5.52 -2.78 3.00
CA LYS A 96 -6.96 -2.59 2.84
C LYS A 96 -7.37 -1.28 3.51
N SER A 97 -7.84 -0.31 2.73
CA SER A 97 -8.17 1.02 3.25
C SER A 97 -9.12 1.00 4.46
N ALA A 98 -10.12 0.11 4.46
CA ALA A 98 -11.15 0.06 5.51
C ALA A 98 -10.65 -0.33 6.91
N VAL A 99 -9.45 -0.92 7.04
CA VAL A 99 -8.92 -1.43 8.32
C VAL A 99 -7.51 -0.89 8.58
N ASN A 100 -7.09 -0.89 9.84
CA ASN A 100 -5.70 -0.62 10.19
C ASN A 100 -4.92 -1.94 10.23
N CYS A 101 -3.62 -1.89 9.91
CA CYS A 101 -2.73 -3.04 10.01
C CYS A 101 -3.24 -4.26 9.24
N SER A 102 -3.90 -4.01 8.10
CA SER A 102 -4.52 -5.04 7.25
C SER A 102 -5.53 -5.96 7.94
N GLY A 103 -5.92 -5.63 9.18
CA GLY A 103 -6.75 -6.48 10.06
C GLY A 103 -5.97 -7.52 10.87
N HIS A 104 -4.64 -7.46 10.88
CA HIS A 104 -3.74 -8.45 11.49
C HIS A 104 -2.78 -7.83 12.51
N GLY A 105 -3.29 -6.88 13.29
CA GLY A 105 -2.50 -6.23 14.32
C GLY A 105 -3.23 -5.07 14.98
N VAL A 106 -2.53 -4.45 15.93
CA VAL A 106 -3.01 -3.29 16.67
C VAL A 106 -2.25 -2.04 16.21
N CYS A 107 -3.00 -0.98 15.94
CA CYS A 107 -2.45 0.32 15.59
C CYS A 107 -2.12 1.12 16.85
N LEU A 108 -0.84 1.42 17.05
CA LEU A 108 -0.33 2.21 18.18
C LEU A 108 0.49 3.38 17.62
N ASP A 109 0.05 4.62 17.85
CA ASP A 109 0.74 5.85 17.42
C ASP A 109 1.15 5.86 15.93
N GLY A 110 0.30 5.33 15.05
CA GLY A 110 0.54 5.29 13.60
C GLY A 110 1.43 4.13 13.13
N VAL A 111 1.88 3.26 14.06
CA VAL A 111 2.67 2.07 13.78
C VAL A 111 1.87 0.81 14.10
N CYS A 112 2.01 -0.21 13.25
CA CYS A 112 1.36 -1.50 13.46
C CYS A 112 2.20 -2.43 14.34
N THR A 113 1.57 -2.99 15.37
CA THR A 113 2.06 -4.17 16.10
C THR A 113 1.33 -5.40 15.57
N CYS A 114 2.02 -6.25 14.81
CA CYS A 114 1.40 -7.37 14.11
C CYS A 114 1.05 -8.55 15.03
N ASP A 115 0.02 -9.29 14.64
CA ASP A 115 -0.32 -10.57 15.22
C ASP A 115 0.78 -11.61 14.91
N ALA A 116 0.87 -12.67 15.73
CA ALA A 116 2.00 -13.61 15.77
C ALA A 116 2.35 -14.34 14.46
N MET A 117 1.50 -14.28 13.43
CA MET A 117 1.70 -14.93 12.12
C MET A 117 1.85 -13.94 10.96
N TYR A 118 1.86 -12.64 11.26
CA TYR A 118 1.92 -11.57 10.26
C TYR A 118 3.10 -10.64 10.53
N MET A 119 3.60 -10.01 9.48
CA MET A 119 4.71 -9.08 9.51
C MET A 119 4.57 -8.00 8.44
N GLY A 120 5.56 -7.11 8.36
CA GLY A 120 5.56 -5.94 7.50
C GLY A 120 4.90 -4.74 8.18
N ASP A 121 5.14 -3.54 7.65
CA ASP A 121 4.69 -2.28 8.25
C ASP A 121 3.16 -2.19 8.35
N ALA A 122 2.45 -2.92 7.48
CA ALA A 122 1.00 -3.00 7.41
C ALA A 122 0.42 -4.33 7.91
N CYS A 123 1.24 -5.25 8.44
CA CYS A 123 0.84 -6.61 8.83
C CYS A 123 0.08 -7.39 7.73
N ASP A 124 0.44 -7.15 6.47
CA ASP A 124 -0.16 -7.77 5.29
C ASP A 124 0.62 -8.99 4.79
N LEU A 125 1.80 -9.24 5.34
CA LEU A 125 2.65 -10.36 4.94
C LEU A 125 2.56 -11.48 5.96
N GLU A 126 2.19 -12.68 5.52
CA GLU A 126 2.29 -13.87 6.37
C GLU A 126 3.77 -14.21 6.61
N ILE A 127 4.11 -14.58 7.84
CA ILE A 127 5.47 -15.03 8.21
C ILE A 127 5.87 -16.29 7.43
N CYS A 128 4.90 -17.19 7.19
CA CYS A 128 5.09 -18.44 6.46
C CYS A 128 3.91 -18.63 5.51
N PRO A 129 3.98 -18.05 4.30
CA PRO A 129 2.89 -18.12 3.34
C PRO A 129 2.51 -19.57 3.02
N ASN A 130 1.21 -19.84 2.85
CA ASN A 130 0.67 -21.17 2.57
C ASN A 130 1.15 -22.27 3.53
N ASN A 131 1.54 -21.91 4.76
CA ASN A 131 2.10 -22.82 5.76
C ASN A 131 3.29 -23.65 5.22
N CYS A 132 4.19 -23.02 4.48
CA CYS A 132 5.33 -23.68 3.82
C CYS A 132 4.89 -24.87 2.94
N SER A 133 3.72 -24.69 2.30
CA SER A 133 2.96 -25.67 1.50
C SER A 133 2.77 -27.03 2.20
N TYR A 134 2.53 -26.97 3.51
CA TYR A 134 2.14 -28.04 4.41
C TYR A 134 3.19 -29.10 4.74
N SER A 135 3.73 -29.79 3.74
CA SER A 135 4.65 -30.92 3.96
C SER A 135 6.01 -30.77 3.28
N ASN A 136 6.26 -29.62 2.68
CA ASN A 136 7.43 -29.38 1.84
C ASN A 136 8.52 -28.54 2.55
N GLY A 137 8.29 -28.21 3.82
CA GLY A 137 9.19 -27.42 4.64
C GLY A 137 8.61 -27.14 6.02
N VAL A 138 9.41 -26.46 6.84
CA VAL A 138 9.06 -26.08 8.20
C VAL A 138 9.05 -24.56 8.34
N CYS A 139 8.00 -24.03 8.98
CA CYS A 139 7.90 -22.61 9.26
C CYS A 139 8.89 -22.19 10.34
N ASN A 140 9.85 -21.33 9.99
CA ASN A 140 10.78 -20.72 10.92
C ASN A 140 10.28 -19.34 11.32
N ARG A 141 9.58 -19.28 12.46
CA ARG A 141 8.95 -18.04 12.95
C ARG A 141 9.95 -17.01 13.45
N GLU A 142 11.14 -17.40 13.87
CA GLU A 142 12.16 -16.44 14.33
C GLU A 142 12.87 -15.78 13.14
N ALA A 143 13.09 -16.55 12.07
CA ALA A 143 13.73 -16.06 10.85
C ALA A 143 12.72 -15.48 9.83
N HIS A 144 11.43 -15.48 10.15
CA HIS A 144 10.31 -15.10 9.29
C HIS A 144 10.35 -15.70 7.88
N ARG A 145 10.58 -17.01 7.78
CA ARG A 145 10.65 -17.70 6.47
C ARG A 145 10.27 -19.17 6.56
N CYS A 146 10.05 -19.78 5.40
CA CYS A 146 9.97 -21.23 5.27
C CYS A 146 11.36 -21.85 5.03
N ASP A 147 11.76 -22.78 5.89
CA ASP A 147 12.93 -23.63 5.67
C ASP A 147 12.46 -24.86 4.86
N CYS A 148 12.70 -24.85 3.55
CA CYS A 148 12.22 -25.88 2.62
C CYS A 148 13.05 -27.16 2.66
N ASP A 149 12.38 -28.29 2.44
CA ASP A 149 13.03 -29.58 2.22
C ASP A 149 13.79 -29.58 0.88
N ASP A 150 14.81 -30.44 0.74
CA ASP A 150 15.77 -30.46 -0.39
C ASP A 150 15.17 -30.38 -1.81
N LYS A 151 13.92 -30.82 -1.99
CA LYS A 151 13.24 -30.86 -3.30
C LYS A 151 12.40 -29.62 -3.60
N TYR A 152 12.30 -28.70 -2.65
CA TYR A 152 11.39 -27.57 -2.71
C TYR A 152 12.12 -26.25 -2.47
N LYS A 153 11.58 -25.18 -3.03
CA LYS A 153 12.09 -23.81 -2.91
C LYS A 153 10.97 -22.79 -3.08
N GLY A 154 11.34 -21.51 -2.95
CA GLY A 154 10.42 -20.38 -2.97
C GLY A 154 9.99 -20.00 -1.55
N GLU A 155 9.26 -18.88 -1.44
CA GLU A 155 8.86 -18.29 -0.15
C GLU A 155 7.99 -19.24 0.71
N ASP A 156 7.26 -20.15 0.06
CA ASP A 156 6.34 -21.10 0.69
C ASP A 156 6.64 -22.57 0.36
N CYS A 157 7.81 -22.87 -0.20
CA CYS A 157 8.20 -24.23 -0.61
C CYS A 157 7.27 -24.91 -1.64
N SER A 158 6.47 -24.15 -2.39
CA SER A 158 5.56 -24.71 -3.40
C SER A 158 6.26 -25.08 -4.71
N GLN A 159 7.48 -24.59 -4.95
CA GLN A 159 8.20 -24.79 -6.21
C GLN A 159 9.19 -25.94 -6.08
N VAL A 160 9.26 -26.81 -7.09
CA VAL A 160 10.27 -27.88 -7.11
C VAL A 160 11.65 -27.30 -7.44
N ALA A 161 12.67 -27.74 -6.70
CA ALA A 161 14.04 -27.27 -6.78
C ALA A 161 14.72 -27.62 -8.10
#